data_AF-A0A7W1KB81-F1
#
_entry.id   AF-A0A7W1KB81-F1
#
_cell.length_a   1.000
_cell.length_b   1.000
_cell.length_c   1.000
_cell.angle_alpha   90.00
_cell.angle_beta   90.00
_cell.angle_gamma   90.00
#
_symmetry.space_group_name_H-M   'P 1'
#
loop_
_entity.id
_entity.type
_entity.pdbx_description
1 polymer ?
#
loop_
_entity_poly.entity_id
_entity_poly.type
_entity_poly.pdbx_seq_one_letter_code
_entity_poly.pdbx_strand_id
1 'polypeptide(L)'
;MRRFEGSDALALLAGMPVLAIFAWWMADEGGYVPADWMPGLFGVAVVLGMVVALACDRGRRSRPAHVAIAALSAYTLWSFASILWADAPGPALEGSQRTLLYLVCFACFALAPWTPRGLLVFLSLFVLTVTLLGLVTLLRVAAAADPSGFFLEGRLSGPLGYPNASAALWTFGAIPALMLASRPDVIAWLRPAFLGASGLLLGLAVTTQSRGWLFTLPVVLLAALVLAPGRARLILFAAPVAAALGLASGDLLAPYREAESLSPVEAGGVLRAAFDATASSLLLAAAGLVIVGALMVWIDGSFRRRCTPA
;
A
#
# COMPACT_ATOMS: atom_id res chain seq x y z
N MET A 1 -20.21 -22.38 -1.20
CA MET A 1 -18.81 -22.03 -1.53
C MET A 1 -18.47 -22.65 -2.88
N ARG A 2 -18.28 -21.85 -3.94
CA ARG A 2 -17.84 -22.38 -5.25
C ARG A 2 -16.33 -22.66 -5.16
N ARG A 3 -15.88 -23.84 -5.61
CA ARG A 3 -14.45 -24.23 -5.64
C ARG A 3 -13.62 -23.18 -6.39
N PHE A 4 -12.38 -22.97 -5.95
CA PHE A 4 -11.38 -22.22 -6.71
C PHE A 4 -11.23 -22.85 -8.10
N GLU A 5 -11.26 -22.02 -9.14
CA GLU A 5 -10.89 -22.47 -10.48
C GLU A 5 -9.37 -22.66 -10.54
N GLY A 6 -8.88 -23.53 -11.43
CA GLY A 6 -7.42 -23.78 -11.54
C GLY A 6 -6.60 -22.50 -11.81
N SER A 7 -7.20 -21.49 -12.45
CA SER A 7 -6.58 -20.19 -12.70
C SER A 7 -6.38 -19.35 -11.44
N ASP A 8 -7.31 -19.42 -10.47
CA ASP A 8 -7.17 -18.71 -9.19
C ASP A 8 -5.99 -19.25 -8.39
N ALA A 9 -5.88 -20.59 -8.31
CA ALA A 9 -4.78 -21.23 -7.62
C ALA A 9 -3.43 -20.84 -8.24
N LEU A 10 -3.34 -20.82 -9.57
CA LEU A 10 -2.11 -20.43 -10.27
C LEU A 10 -1.75 -18.96 -10.06
N ALA A 11 -2.72 -18.04 -10.13
CA ALA A 11 -2.47 -16.62 -9.89
C ALA A 11 -2.04 -16.36 -8.44
N LEU A 12 -2.65 -17.04 -7.46
CA LEU A 12 -2.26 -16.94 -6.05
C LEU A 12 -0.90 -17.60 -5.78
N LEU A 13 -0.59 -18.72 -6.42
CA LEU A 13 0.74 -19.34 -6.36
C LEU A 13 1.85 -18.40 -6.87
N ALA A 14 1.53 -17.53 -7.82
CA ALA A 14 2.44 -16.48 -8.28
C ALA A 14 2.47 -15.27 -7.31
N GLY A 15 1.30 -14.78 -6.89
CA GLY A 15 1.20 -13.57 -6.09
C GLY A 15 1.73 -13.74 -4.67
N MET A 16 1.48 -14.87 -4.01
CA MET A 16 1.79 -15.05 -2.59
C MET A 16 3.30 -15.03 -2.28
N PRO A 17 4.18 -15.72 -3.03
CA PRO A 17 5.61 -15.61 -2.80
C PRO A 17 6.13 -14.19 -3.02
N VAL A 18 5.62 -13.48 -4.03
CA VAL A 18 6.00 -12.07 -4.29
C VAL A 18 5.52 -11.17 -3.16
N LEU A 19 4.31 -11.38 -2.64
CA LEU A 19 3.80 -10.66 -1.47
C LEU A 19 4.63 -10.95 -0.22
N ALA A 20 5.12 -12.18 -0.03
CA ALA A 20 6.01 -12.51 1.08
C ALA A 20 7.36 -11.79 0.98
N ILE A 21 7.93 -11.71 -0.23
CA ILE A 21 9.16 -10.93 -0.49
C ILE A 21 8.90 -9.44 -0.22
N PHE A 22 7.77 -8.90 -0.69
CA PHE A 22 7.39 -7.52 -0.39
C PHE A 22 7.19 -7.31 1.11
N ALA A 23 6.57 -8.25 1.83
CA ALA A 23 6.37 -8.15 3.27
C ALA A 23 7.70 -8.13 4.03
N TRP A 24 8.68 -8.93 3.61
CA TRP A 24 10.04 -8.89 4.12
C TRP A 24 10.67 -7.52 3.86
N TRP A 25 10.70 -7.05 2.61
CA TRP A 25 11.26 -5.73 2.29
C TRP A 25 10.57 -4.59 3.05
N MET A 26 9.24 -4.60 3.13
CA MET A 26 8.49 -3.57 3.85
C MET A 26 8.81 -3.54 5.35
N ALA A 27 9.15 -4.69 5.94
CA ALA A 27 9.57 -4.79 7.34
C ALA A 27 11.04 -4.39 7.57
N ASP A 28 11.84 -4.37 6.50
CA ASP A 28 13.29 -4.20 6.52
C ASP A 28 13.72 -3.03 5.63
N GLU A 29 13.36 -1.81 6.05
CA GLU A 29 13.74 -0.54 5.39
C GLU A 29 13.43 -0.45 3.89
N GLY A 30 12.46 -1.23 3.40
CA GLY A 30 12.07 -1.30 1.99
C GLY A 30 12.98 -2.19 1.14
N GLY A 31 13.87 -2.98 1.75
CA GLY A 31 14.88 -3.76 1.06
C GLY A 31 15.86 -2.86 0.29
N TYR A 32 16.25 -1.72 0.86
CA TYR A 32 17.00 -0.70 0.13
C TYR A 32 18.42 -1.14 -0.26
N VAL A 33 19.10 -1.91 0.60
CA VAL A 33 20.48 -2.32 0.37
C VAL A 33 20.55 -3.55 -0.56
N PRO A 34 21.60 -3.68 -1.39
CA PRO A 34 21.76 -4.81 -2.31
C PRO A 34 21.65 -6.20 -1.66
N ALA A 35 22.08 -6.32 -0.41
CA ALA A 35 21.99 -7.56 0.35
C ALA A 35 20.54 -8.07 0.50
N ASP A 36 19.55 -7.18 0.46
CA ASP A 36 18.14 -7.52 0.69
C ASP A 36 17.35 -7.63 -0.62
N TRP A 37 17.52 -6.66 -1.55
CA TRP A 37 16.73 -6.69 -2.78
C TRP A 37 17.26 -7.66 -3.84
N MET A 38 18.55 -8.00 -3.87
CA MET A 38 19.08 -8.96 -4.86
C MET A 38 18.55 -10.40 -4.64
N PRO A 39 18.53 -10.95 -3.41
CA PRO A 39 17.88 -12.23 -3.17
C PRO A 39 16.39 -12.21 -3.51
N GLY A 40 15.69 -11.11 -3.20
CA GLY A 40 14.29 -10.95 -3.56
C GLY A 40 14.09 -10.87 -5.09
N LEU A 41 14.96 -10.18 -5.83
CA LEU A 41 14.96 -10.20 -7.30
C LEU A 41 15.05 -11.62 -7.84
N PHE A 42 15.98 -12.43 -7.33
CA PHE A 42 16.10 -13.83 -7.74
C PHE A 42 14.80 -14.61 -7.44
N GLY A 43 14.24 -14.44 -6.24
CA GLY A 43 12.98 -15.05 -5.85
C GLY A 43 11.81 -14.68 -6.78
N VAL A 44 11.63 -13.39 -7.08
CA VAL A 44 10.58 -12.93 -8.00
C VAL A 44 10.85 -13.42 -9.43
N ALA A 45 12.10 -13.52 -9.88
CA ALA A 45 12.44 -14.07 -11.19
C ALA A 45 12.10 -15.56 -11.33
N VAL A 46 12.32 -16.36 -10.27
CA VAL A 46 11.87 -17.77 -10.22
C VAL A 46 10.35 -17.86 -10.35
N VAL A 47 9.62 -17.00 -9.64
CA VAL A 47 8.16 -16.91 -9.74
C VAL A 47 7.72 -16.53 -11.16
N LEU A 48 8.40 -15.57 -11.79
CA LEU A 48 8.11 -15.17 -13.17
C LEU A 48 8.28 -16.35 -14.14
N GLY A 49 9.38 -17.10 -14.01
CA GLY A 49 9.64 -18.30 -14.81
C GLY A 49 8.53 -19.33 -14.65
N MET A 50 8.07 -19.56 -13.42
CA MET A 50 6.94 -20.44 -13.13
C MET A 50 5.64 -19.93 -13.77
N VAL A 51 5.33 -18.63 -13.68
CA VAL A 51 4.14 -18.02 -14.31
C VAL A 51 4.19 -18.22 -15.82
N VAL A 52 5.32 -17.93 -16.47
CA VAL A 52 5.47 -18.09 -17.92
C VAL A 52 5.30 -19.55 -18.34
N ALA A 53 5.90 -20.49 -17.61
CA ALA A 53 5.82 -21.92 -17.90
C ALA A 53 4.39 -22.47 -17.74
N LEU A 54 3.67 -22.08 -16.69
CA LEU A 54 2.35 -22.64 -16.36
C LEU A 54 1.17 -21.90 -17.00
N ALA A 55 1.36 -20.65 -17.41
CA ALA A 55 0.34 -19.82 -18.04
C ALA A 55 0.51 -19.68 -19.57
N CYS A 56 1.40 -20.47 -20.20
CA CYS A 56 1.65 -20.40 -21.64
C CYS A 56 0.40 -20.69 -22.48
N ASP A 57 -0.44 -21.64 -22.03
CA ASP A 57 -1.61 -22.11 -22.78
C ASP A 57 -2.97 -21.53 -22.31
N ARG A 58 -2.99 -20.65 -21.31
CA ARG A 58 -4.25 -20.24 -20.62
C ARG A 58 -4.84 -18.87 -21.02
N GLY A 59 -4.86 -18.57 -22.32
CA GLY A 59 -5.75 -17.56 -22.91
C GLY A 59 -5.17 -16.16 -23.15
N ARG A 60 -5.91 -15.37 -23.95
CA ARG A 60 -5.51 -14.08 -24.54
C ARG A 60 -5.09 -13.05 -23.48
N ARG A 61 -3.77 -12.89 -23.33
CA ARG A 61 -3.13 -11.81 -22.59
C ARG A 61 -3.46 -10.45 -23.22
N SER A 62 -3.64 -9.41 -22.41
CA SER A 62 -4.02 -8.09 -22.89
C SER A 62 -2.90 -7.49 -23.76
N ARG A 63 -3.24 -6.91 -24.92
CA ARG A 63 -2.27 -6.18 -25.76
C ARG A 63 -1.58 -5.05 -24.98
N PRO A 64 -2.30 -4.24 -24.16
CA PRO A 64 -1.67 -3.21 -23.34
C PRO A 64 -0.59 -3.76 -22.38
N ALA A 65 -0.82 -4.92 -21.76
CA ALA A 65 0.16 -5.51 -20.85
C ALA A 65 1.47 -5.87 -21.59
N HIS A 66 1.39 -6.47 -22.78
CA HIS A 66 2.59 -6.77 -23.56
C HIS A 66 3.32 -5.51 -24.04
N VAL A 67 2.58 -4.47 -24.44
CA VAL A 67 3.20 -3.19 -24.81
C VAL A 67 3.93 -2.58 -23.62
N ALA A 68 3.31 -2.59 -22.43
CA ALA A 68 3.94 -2.10 -21.21
C ALA A 68 5.18 -2.92 -20.82
N ILE A 69 5.10 -4.25 -20.89
CA ILE A 69 6.26 -5.14 -20.65
C ILE A 69 7.36 -4.87 -21.68
N ALA A 70 7.03 -4.76 -22.96
CA ALA A 70 8.01 -4.50 -24.02
C ALA A 70 8.67 -3.12 -23.85
N ALA A 71 7.91 -2.09 -23.53
CA ALA A 71 8.43 -0.74 -23.27
C ALA A 71 9.33 -0.73 -22.03
N LEU A 72 8.92 -1.38 -20.94
CA LEU A 72 9.73 -1.48 -19.72
C LEU A 72 10.99 -2.33 -19.95
N SER A 73 10.91 -3.39 -20.73
CA SER A 73 12.07 -4.18 -21.17
C SER A 73 13.03 -3.36 -22.01
N ALA A 74 12.53 -2.57 -22.97
CA ALA A 74 13.36 -1.67 -23.77
C ALA A 74 14.06 -0.63 -22.90
N TYR A 75 13.34 -0.06 -21.91
CA TYR A 75 13.92 0.84 -20.93
C TYR A 75 14.99 0.15 -20.07
N THR A 76 14.75 -1.07 -19.58
CA THR A 76 15.74 -1.85 -18.83
C THR A 76 17.00 -2.11 -19.66
N LEU A 77 16.85 -2.52 -20.93
CA LEU A 77 17.97 -2.74 -21.84
C LEU A 77 18.75 -1.44 -22.11
N TRP A 78 18.03 -0.33 -22.26
CA TRP A 78 18.65 0.99 -22.38
C TRP A 78 19.43 1.38 -21.14
N SER A 79 18.90 1.13 -19.94
CA SER A 79 19.61 1.36 -18.68
C SER A 79 20.92 0.57 -18.62
N PHE A 80 20.89 -0.73 -18.99
CA PHE A 80 22.13 -1.52 -19.07
C PHE A 80 23.10 -1.02 -20.14
N ALA A 81 22.61 -0.62 -21.31
CA ALA A 81 23.45 -0.04 -22.36
C ALA A 81 24.15 1.25 -21.87
N SER A 82 23.47 2.04 -21.02
CA SER A 82 24.00 3.30 -20.50
C SER A 82 25.28 3.18 -19.69
N ILE A 83 25.58 1.98 -19.18
CA ILE A 83 26.85 1.69 -18.50
C ILE A 83 28.05 1.98 -19.43
N LEU A 84 27.90 1.82 -20.75
CA LEU A 84 28.98 2.02 -21.72
C LEU A 84 29.45 3.48 -21.84
N TRP A 85 28.62 4.45 -21.46
CA TRP A 85 28.93 5.88 -21.53
C TRP A 85 28.70 6.61 -20.22
N ALA A 86 28.45 5.88 -19.13
CA ALA A 86 28.25 6.47 -17.82
C ALA A 86 29.58 6.88 -17.18
N ASP A 87 29.65 8.11 -16.66
CA ASP A 87 30.81 8.59 -15.87
C ASP A 87 31.03 7.74 -14.60
N ALA A 88 29.98 7.10 -14.09
CA ALA A 88 30.00 6.23 -12.93
C ALA A 88 29.35 4.86 -13.25
N PRO A 89 30.11 3.88 -13.78
CA PRO A 89 29.55 2.61 -14.25
C PRO A 89 28.98 1.72 -13.13
N GLY A 90 29.51 1.81 -11.90
CA GLY A 90 28.99 1.07 -10.75
C GLY A 90 27.56 1.46 -10.38
N PRO A 91 27.28 2.74 -10.08
CA PRO A 91 25.91 3.23 -9.87
C PRO A 91 24.98 2.98 -11.07
N ALA A 92 25.48 3.09 -12.30
CA ALA A 92 24.70 2.78 -13.50
C ALA A 92 24.27 1.29 -13.54
N LEU A 93 25.17 0.38 -13.16
CA LEU A 93 24.86 -1.05 -13.04
C LEU A 93 23.81 -1.30 -11.95
N GLU A 94 23.98 -0.73 -10.76
CA GLU A 94 23.01 -0.91 -9.66
C GLU A 94 21.61 -0.38 -10.05
N GLY A 95 21.54 0.81 -10.65
CA GLY A 95 20.29 1.38 -11.14
C GLY A 95 19.63 0.52 -12.23
N SER A 96 20.43 -0.09 -13.11
CA SER A 96 19.95 -1.01 -14.15
C SER A 96 19.38 -2.30 -13.55
N GLN A 97 20.03 -2.85 -12.53
CA GLN A 97 19.54 -4.04 -11.82
C GLN A 97 18.25 -3.75 -11.04
N ARG A 98 18.11 -2.57 -10.42
CA ARG A 98 16.84 -2.13 -9.82
C ARG A 98 15.73 -1.99 -10.86
N THR A 99 16.05 -1.47 -12.05
CA THR A 99 15.10 -1.40 -13.17
C THR A 99 14.67 -2.79 -13.63
N LEU A 100 15.59 -3.75 -13.71
CA LEU A 100 15.29 -5.15 -13.98
C LEU A 100 14.36 -5.75 -12.92
N LEU A 101 14.59 -5.45 -11.63
CA LEU A 101 13.69 -5.86 -10.57
C LEU A 101 12.26 -5.33 -10.77
N TYR A 102 12.12 -4.05 -11.10
CA TYR A 102 10.80 -3.48 -11.39
C TYR A 102 10.12 -4.16 -12.59
N LEU A 103 10.88 -4.47 -13.65
CA LEU A 103 10.38 -5.22 -14.80
C LEU A 103 9.89 -6.62 -14.40
N VAL A 104 10.69 -7.36 -13.63
CA VAL A 104 10.35 -8.73 -13.22
C VAL A 104 9.11 -8.73 -12.32
N CYS A 105 9.03 -7.82 -11.34
CA CYS A 105 7.84 -7.63 -10.51
C CYS A 105 6.61 -7.30 -11.35
N PHE A 106 6.72 -6.33 -12.26
CA PHE A 106 5.62 -5.93 -13.12
C PHE A 106 5.14 -7.09 -14.01
N ALA A 107 6.07 -7.80 -14.65
CA ALA A 107 5.76 -8.94 -15.51
C ALA A 107 5.07 -10.08 -14.75
N CYS A 108 5.48 -10.38 -13.50
CA CYS A 108 4.83 -11.38 -12.66
C CYS A 108 3.32 -11.11 -12.52
N PHE A 109 2.95 -9.88 -12.15
CA PHE A 109 1.55 -9.52 -11.96
C PHE A 109 0.80 -9.34 -13.28
N ALA A 110 1.45 -8.80 -14.32
CA ALA A 110 0.83 -8.54 -15.61
C ALA A 110 0.55 -9.83 -16.41
N LEU A 111 1.36 -10.88 -16.22
CA LEU A 111 1.23 -12.15 -16.94
C LEU A 111 0.45 -13.22 -16.16
N ALA A 112 0.34 -13.09 -14.84
CA ALA A 112 -0.43 -14.03 -14.03
C ALA A 112 -1.93 -14.02 -14.42
N PRO A 113 -2.59 -15.19 -14.48
CA PRO A 113 -3.96 -15.32 -14.96
C PRO A 113 -4.98 -14.96 -13.87
N TRP A 114 -4.98 -13.69 -13.46
CA TRP A 114 -5.87 -13.18 -12.41
C TRP A 114 -7.34 -13.31 -12.80
N THR A 115 -8.12 -14.01 -11.97
CA THR A 115 -9.58 -13.83 -11.99
C THR A 115 -9.96 -12.66 -11.06
N PRO A 116 -11.18 -12.09 -11.20
CA PRO A 116 -11.68 -11.10 -10.26
C PRO A 116 -11.65 -11.57 -8.80
N ARG A 117 -11.90 -12.87 -8.53
CA ARG A 117 -11.86 -13.42 -7.17
C ARG A 117 -10.42 -13.51 -6.66
N GLY A 118 -9.50 -14.07 -7.44
CA GLY A 118 -8.09 -14.16 -7.09
C GLY A 118 -7.49 -12.78 -6.79
N LEU A 119 -7.82 -11.77 -7.60
CA LEU A 119 -7.37 -10.40 -7.38
C LEU A 119 -7.96 -9.78 -6.11
N LEU A 120 -9.25 -10.00 -5.82
CA LEU A 120 -9.87 -9.54 -4.57
C LEU A 120 -9.19 -10.17 -3.34
N VAL A 121 -8.90 -11.48 -3.37
CA VAL A 121 -8.18 -12.17 -2.28
C VAL A 121 -6.77 -11.61 -2.12
N PHE A 122 -6.02 -11.47 -3.22
CA PHE A 122 -4.67 -10.93 -3.19
C PHE A 122 -4.63 -9.49 -2.64
N LEU A 123 -5.48 -8.60 -3.15
CA LEU A 123 -5.55 -7.22 -2.66
C LEU A 123 -5.98 -7.13 -1.20
N SER A 124 -6.90 -8.01 -0.76
CA SER A 124 -7.30 -8.08 0.65
C SER A 124 -6.14 -8.48 1.55
N LEU A 125 -5.34 -9.46 1.12
CA LEU A 125 -4.16 -9.91 1.85
C LEU A 125 -3.05 -8.86 1.84
N PHE A 126 -2.80 -8.20 0.71
CA PHE A 126 -1.86 -7.08 0.62
C PHE A 126 -2.26 -5.94 1.58
N VAL A 127 -3.53 -5.53 1.57
CA VAL A 127 -4.04 -4.51 2.49
C VAL A 127 -3.86 -4.96 3.94
N LEU A 128 -4.17 -6.22 4.26
CA LEU A 128 -3.96 -6.77 5.59
C LEU A 128 -2.48 -6.69 6.00
N THR A 129 -1.54 -7.08 5.13
CA THR A 129 -0.10 -7.01 5.38
C THR A 129 0.33 -5.58 5.70
N VAL A 130 -0.02 -4.60 4.85
CA VAL A 130 0.36 -3.20 5.08
C VAL A 130 -0.30 -2.63 6.35
N THR A 131 -1.55 -3.01 6.62
CA THR A 131 -2.29 -2.61 7.84
C THR A 131 -1.63 -3.15 9.09
N LEU A 132 -1.27 -4.44 9.11
CA LEU A 132 -0.56 -5.06 10.24
C LEU A 132 0.81 -4.41 10.45
N LEU A 133 1.54 -4.11 9.38
CA LEU A 133 2.81 -3.40 9.47
C LEU A 133 2.64 -1.98 10.03
N GLY A 134 1.58 -1.27 9.63
CA GLY A 134 1.22 0.03 10.19
C GLY A 134 0.88 -0.04 11.69
N LEU A 135 0.08 -1.04 12.10
CA LEU A 135 -0.22 -1.28 13.51
C LEU A 135 1.04 -1.63 14.32
N VAL A 136 1.89 -2.52 13.82
CA VAL A 136 3.16 -2.86 14.47
C VAL A 136 4.06 -1.64 14.59
N THR A 137 4.14 -0.80 13.56
CA THR A 137 4.91 0.45 13.60
C THR A 137 4.38 1.37 14.72
N LEU A 138 3.06 1.56 14.79
CA LEU A 138 2.43 2.39 15.82
C LEU A 138 2.68 1.84 17.23
N LEU A 139 2.54 0.53 17.41
CA LEU A 139 2.77 -0.14 18.70
C LEU A 139 4.24 -0.10 19.11
N ARG A 140 5.18 -0.23 18.17
CA ARG A 140 6.62 -0.11 18.43
C ARG A 140 6.99 1.30 18.86
N VAL A 141 6.45 2.32 18.19
CA VAL A 141 6.63 3.72 18.59
C VAL A 141 6.07 3.95 19.99
N ALA A 142 4.84 3.47 20.25
CA ALA A 142 4.20 3.61 21.56
C ALA A 142 4.95 2.85 22.67
N ALA A 143 5.55 1.69 22.37
CA ALA A 143 6.30 0.91 23.36
C ALA A 143 7.74 1.37 23.56
N ALA A 144 8.31 2.18 22.64
CA ALA A 144 9.70 2.60 22.72
C ALA A 144 9.92 3.59 23.86
N ALA A 145 10.96 3.35 24.67
CA ALA A 145 11.40 4.28 25.71
C ALA A 145 11.82 5.63 25.13
N ASP A 146 12.45 5.59 23.95
CA ASP A 146 12.75 6.76 23.12
C ASP A 146 12.16 6.55 21.71
N PRO A 147 11.09 7.27 21.33
CA PRO A 147 10.47 7.16 20.02
C PRO A 147 11.27 7.88 18.93
N SER A 148 12.27 8.71 19.25
CA SER A 148 12.98 9.57 18.29
C SER A 148 13.53 8.81 17.07
N GLY A 149 14.03 7.58 17.26
CA GLY A 149 14.59 6.75 16.20
C GLY A 149 13.60 6.33 15.10
N PHE A 150 12.29 6.50 15.31
CA PHE A 150 11.26 6.26 14.30
C PHE A 150 10.93 7.50 13.46
N PHE A 151 11.55 8.64 13.77
CA PHE A 151 11.27 9.93 13.16
C PHE A 151 12.54 10.54 12.55
N LEU A 152 12.35 11.24 11.43
CA LEU A 152 13.36 12.12 10.86
C LEU A 152 12.77 13.53 10.84
N GLU A 153 13.33 14.42 11.66
CA GLU A 153 12.85 15.82 11.80
C GLU A 153 11.35 15.89 12.19
N GLY A 154 10.92 15.06 13.16
CA GLY A 154 9.52 14.99 13.60
C GLY A 154 8.57 14.28 12.64
N ARG A 155 9.09 13.71 11.55
CA ARG A 155 8.31 13.03 10.50
C ARG A 155 8.46 11.53 10.63
N LEU A 156 7.35 10.79 10.65
CA LEU A 156 7.42 9.33 10.74
C LEU A 156 8.22 8.77 9.55
N SER A 157 9.34 8.11 9.83
CA SER A 157 10.21 7.51 8.83
C SER A 157 10.06 5.99 8.78
N GLY A 158 9.71 5.36 9.90
CA GLY A 158 9.45 3.93 9.98
C GLY A 158 8.20 3.48 9.19
N PRO A 159 8.18 2.22 8.70
CA PRO A 159 9.21 1.19 8.82
C PRO A 159 10.30 1.30 7.75
N LEU A 160 10.13 2.15 6.73
CA LEU A 160 11.04 2.18 5.58
C LEU A 160 12.28 3.05 5.77
N GLY A 161 12.51 3.61 6.97
CA GLY A 161 13.65 4.48 7.27
C GLY A 161 13.61 5.85 6.56
N TYR A 162 12.63 6.11 5.69
CA TYR A 162 12.52 7.34 4.91
C TYR A 162 11.06 7.81 4.82
N PRO A 163 10.72 9.04 5.28
CA PRO A 163 9.33 9.49 5.38
C PRO A 163 8.55 9.44 4.07
N ASN A 164 9.18 9.76 2.94
CA ASN A 164 8.48 9.75 1.66
C ASN A 164 8.21 8.32 1.16
N ALA A 165 9.10 7.37 1.45
CA ALA A 165 8.88 5.96 1.15
C ALA A 165 7.74 5.41 2.01
N SER A 166 7.76 5.69 3.32
CA SER A 166 6.70 5.27 4.25
C SER A 166 5.35 5.88 3.86
N ALA A 167 5.29 7.15 3.44
CA ALA A 167 4.08 7.77 2.89
C ALA A 167 3.53 7.00 1.68
N ALA A 168 4.41 6.60 0.76
CA ALA A 168 4.03 5.83 -0.42
C ALA A 168 3.49 4.44 -0.04
N LEU A 169 4.17 3.73 0.87
CA LEU A 169 3.73 2.43 1.38
C LEU A 169 2.32 2.50 1.99
N TRP A 170 2.10 3.45 2.90
CA TRP A 170 0.81 3.61 3.56
C TRP A 170 -0.29 3.93 2.56
N THR A 171 0.00 4.77 1.57
CA THR A 171 -0.95 5.10 0.49
C THR A 171 -1.23 3.90 -0.41
N PHE A 172 -0.21 3.10 -0.73
CA PHE A 172 -0.37 1.87 -1.50
C PHE A 172 -1.31 0.88 -0.82
N GLY A 173 -1.30 0.77 0.51
CA GLY A 173 -2.29 -0.03 1.23
C GLY A 173 -3.65 0.65 1.37
N ALA A 174 -3.67 1.97 1.61
CA ALA A 174 -4.89 2.68 1.96
C ALA A 174 -5.89 2.85 0.80
N ILE A 175 -5.39 3.09 -0.42
CA ILE A 175 -6.25 3.29 -1.60
C ILE A 175 -6.97 1.98 -1.97
N PRO A 176 -6.29 0.82 -2.10
CA PRO A 176 -6.97 -0.46 -2.27
C PRO A 176 -7.91 -0.80 -1.10
N ALA A 177 -7.56 -0.46 0.15
CA ALA A 177 -8.46 -0.65 1.29
C ALA A 177 -9.76 0.14 1.11
N LEU A 178 -9.68 1.41 0.72
CA LEU A 178 -10.84 2.24 0.41
C LEU A 178 -11.69 1.65 -0.73
N MET A 179 -11.03 1.22 -1.80
CA MET A 179 -11.71 0.59 -2.93
C MET A 179 -12.44 -0.69 -2.49
N LEU A 180 -11.79 -1.58 -1.73
CA LEU A 180 -12.39 -2.81 -1.21
C LEU A 180 -13.58 -2.53 -0.28
N ALA A 181 -13.48 -1.52 0.60
CA ALA A 181 -14.59 -1.10 1.46
C ALA A 181 -15.83 -0.66 0.65
N SER A 182 -15.60 0.04 -0.47
CA SER A 182 -16.65 0.54 -1.35
C SER A 182 -17.26 -0.52 -2.28
N ARG A 183 -16.63 -1.69 -2.47
CA ARG A 183 -17.09 -2.68 -3.45
C ARG A 183 -18.21 -3.57 -2.91
N PRO A 184 -19.28 -3.82 -3.68
CA PRO A 184 -20.32 -4.78 -3.32
C PRO A 184 -19.84 -6.23 -3.38
N ASP A 185 -18.81 -6.51 -4.19
CA ASP A 185 -18.29 -7.86 -4.42
C ASP A 185 -17.51 -8.39 -3.21
N VAL A 186 -17.11 -7.50 -2.31
CA VAL A 186 -16.44 -7.84 -1.05
C VAL A 186 -17.49 -8.27 -0.03
N ILE A 187 -17.18 -9.32 0.73
CA ILE A 187 -18.08 -9.86 1.75
C ILE A 187 -18.40 -8.76 2.76
N ALA A 188 -19.70 -8.60 3.06
CA ALA A 188 -20.24 -7.46 3.78
C ALA A 188 -19.51 -7.13 5.08
N TRP A 189 -19.15 -8.13 5.88
CA TRP A 189 -18.51 -7.93 7.19
C TRP A 189 -17.02 -7.52 7.12
N LEU A 190 -16.34 -7.71 5.98
CA LEU A 190 -14.95 -7.28 5.79
C LEU A 190 -14.85 -5.80 5.38
N ARG A 191 -15.88 -5.26 4.72
CA ARG A 191 -15.89 -3.88 4.21
C ARG A 191 -15.65 -2.82 5.30
N PRO A 192 -16.23 -2.93 6.51
CA PRO A 192 -15.94 -2.00 7.60
C PRO A 192 -14.47 -2.03 8.04
N ALA A 193 -13.87 -3.23 8.11
CA ALA A 193 -12.46 -3.39 8.46
C ALA A 193 -11.54 -2.71 7.43
N PHE A 194 -11.86 -2.84 6.13
CA PHE A 194 -11.12 -2.12 5.08
C PHE A 194 -11.28 -0.60 5.16
N LEU A 195 -12.43 -0.10 5.59
CA LEU A 195 -12.64 1.34 5.80
C LEU A 195 -11.75 1.86 6.95
N GLY A 196 -11.73 1.12 8.07
CA GLY A 196 -10.82 1.40 9.19
C GLY A 196 -9.35 1.34 8.80
N ALA A 197 -8.95 0.31 8.04
CA ALA A 197 -7.60 0.17 7.50
C ALA A 197 -7.20 1.35 6.61
N SER A 198 -8.10 1.82 5.75
CA SER A 198 -7.85 3.00 4.91
C SER A 198 -7.58 4.26 5.75
N GLY A 199 -8.39 4.50 6.80
CA GLY A 199 -8.19 5.62 7.71
C GLY A 199 -6.90 5.53 8.52
N LEU A 200 -6.60 4.35 9.08
CA LEU A 200 -5.35 4.10 9.78
C LEU A 200 -4.14 4.41 8.90
N LEU A 201 -4.11 3.83 7.70
CA LEU A 201 -2.98 3.95 6.78
C LEU A 201 -2.85 5.38 6.23
N LEU A 202 -3.93 6.04 5.83
CA LEU A 202 -3.84 7.46 5.42
C LEU A 202 -3.43 8.37 6.58
N GLY A 203 -3.86 8.09 7.80
CA GLY A 203 -3.41 8.85 8.97
C GLY A 203 -1.92 8.65 9.25
N LEU A 204 -1.39 7.43 9.12
CA LEU A 204 0.07 7.19 9.12
C LEU A 204 0.76 7.92 7.95
N ALA A 205 0.15 8.03 6.78
CA ALA A 205 0.72 8.81 5.68
C ALA A 205 0.81 10.31 6.05
N VAL A 206 -0.19 10.87 6.75
CA VAL A 206 -0.14 12.26 7.24
C VAL A 206 1.03 12.48 8.19
N THR A 207 1.31 11.56 9.12
CA THR A 207 2.41 11.73 10.11
C THR A 207 3.81 11.73 9.47
N THR A 208 3.95 11.29 8.22
CA THR A 208 5.23 11.35 7.46
C THR A 208 5.55 12.75 6.91
N GLN A 209 4.57 13.66 6.88
CA GLN A 209 4.70 15.02 6.33
C GLN A 209 5.37 15.06 4.94
N SER A 210 5.05 14.09 4.07
CA SER A 210 5.62 14.04 2.72
C SER A 210 5.01 15.14 1.83
N ARG A 211 5.84 16.12 1.44
CA ARG A 211 5.43 17.18 0.49
C ARG A 211 5.01 16.60 -0.86
N GLY A 212 5.70 15.56 -1.33
CA GLY A 212 5.33 14.87 -2.57
C GLY A 212 3.97 14.17 -2.46
N TRP A 213 3.67 13.59 -1.30
CA TRP A 213 2.38 12.95 -1.01
C TRP A 213 1.20 13.92 -1.09
N LEU A 214 1.38 15.16 -0.61
CA LEU A 214 0.34 16.21 -0.67
C LEU A 214 -0.18 16.44 -2.10
N PHE A 215 0.70 16.39 -3.11
CA PHE A 215 0.32 16.58 -4.50
C PHE A 215 -0.08 15.29 -5.21
N THR A 216 0.52 14.16 -4.82
CA THR A 216 0.24 12.87 -5.47
C THR A 216 -1.09 12.26 -5.03
N LEU A 217 -1.49 12.39 -3.76
CA LEU A 217 -2.76 11.82 -3.29
C LEU A 217 -3.97 12.36 -4.09
N PRO A 218 -4.15 13.67 -4.32
CA PRO A 218 -5.23 14.18 -5.17
C PRO A 218 -5.23 13.60 -6.58
N VAL A 219 -4.04 13.46 -7.20
CA VAL A 219 -3.88 12.87 -8.53
C VAL A 219 -4.29 11.40 -8.54
N VAL A 220 -3.87 10.64 -7.52
CA VAL A 220 -4.23 9.22 -7.37
C VAL A 220 -5.73 9.05 -7.11
N LEU A 221 -6.33 9.88 -6.25
CA LEU A 221 -7.77 9.84 -5.99
C LEU A 221 -8.58 10.22 -7.24
N LEU A 222 -8.13 11.20 -8.02
CA LEU A 222 -8.75 11.56 -9.28
C LEU A 222 -8.65 10.41 -10.29
N ALA A 223 -7.46 9.81 -10.44
CA ALA A 223 -7.27 8.63 -11.28
C ALA A 223 -8.18 7.47 -10.83
N ALA A 224 -8.27 7.21 -9.53
CA ALA A 224 -9.16 6.20 -8.97
C ALA A 224 -10.64 6.50 -9.29
N LEU A 225 -11.09 7.75 -9.19
CA LEU A 225 -12.46 8.15 -9.52
C LEU A 225 -12.77 8.05 -11.01
N VAL A 226 -11.79 8.33 -11.88
CA VAL A 226 -11.92 8.23 -13.34
C VAL A 226 -11.97 6.77 -13.78
N LEU A 227 -11.14 5.91 -13.16
CA LEU A 227 -11.00 4.51 -13.56
C LEU A 227 -11.98 3.56 -12.86
N ALA A 228 -12.44 3.89 -11.64
CA ALA A 228 -13.29 3.00 -10.87
C ALA A 228 -14.76 3.04 -11.33
N PRO A 229 -15.39 1.88 -11.58
CA PRO A 229 -16.84 1.83 -11.71
C PRO A 229 -17.49 2.15 -10.36
N GLY A 230 -18.59 2.91 -10.36
CA GLY A 230 -19.32 3.22 -9.13
C GLY A 230 -18.75 4.39 -8.31
N ARG A 231 -18.20 5.42 -8.97
CA ARG A 231 -17.66 6.65 -8.38
C ARG A 231 -18.44 7.26 -7.21
N ALA A 232 -19.77 7.29 -7.28
CA ALA A 232 -20.61 7.83 -6.19
C ALA A 232 -20.42 7.05 -4.88
N ARG A 233 -20.27 5.72 -4.96
CA ARG A 233 -20.02 4.87 -3.79
C ARG A 233 -18.60 5.02 -3.28
N LEU A 234 -17.63 5.17 -4.18
CA LEU A 234 -16.25 5.46 -3.77
C LEU A 234 -16.19 6.78 -2.99
N ILE A 235 -16.84 7.84 -3.48
CA ILE A 235 -16.95 9.14 -2.79
C ILE A 235 -17.63 8.98 -1.43
N LEU A 236 -18.76 8.25 -1.38
CA LEU A 236 -19.50 8.03 -0.13
C LEU A 236 -18.65 7.33 0.93
N PHE A 237 -17.79 6.39 0.54
CA PHE A 237 -16.85 5.71 1.45
C PHE A 237 -15.60 6.56 1.74
N ALA A 238 -15.17 7.44 0.83
CA ALA A 238 -14.05 8.35 1.06
C ALA A 238 -14.39 9.47 2.05
N ALA A 239 -15.63 9.97 2.03
CA ALA A 239 -16.10 11.06 2.87
C ALA A 239 -15.86 10.86 4.38
N PRO A 240 -16.25 9.72 5.01
CA PRO A 240 -15.98 9.51 6.43
C PRO A 240 -14.49 9.42 6.74
N VAL A 241 -13.68 8.86 5.83
CA VAL A 241 -12.22 8.81 6.00
C VAL A 241 -11.63 10.21 6.01
N ALA A 242 -12.01 11.05 5.04
CA ALA A 242 -11.58 12.44 4.99
C ALA A 242 -12.02 13.23 6.24
N ALA A 243 -13.25 13.03 6.70
CA ALA A 243 -13.77 13.67 7.90
C ALA A 243 -13.00 13.23 9.16
N ALA A 244 -12.74 11.94 9.33
CA ALA A 244 -11.99 11.41 10.46
C ALA A 244 -10.55 11.95 10.50
N LEU A 245 -9.88 12.01 9.35
CA LEU A 245 -8.53 12.58 9.26
C LEU A 245 -8.53 14.10 9.48
N GLY A 246 -9.54 14.81 9.00
CA GLY A 246 -9.70 16.24 9.25
C GLY A 246 -9.86 16.54 10.75
N LEU A 247 -10.70 15.77 11.44
CA LEU A 247 -10.90 15.89 12.89
C LEU A 247 -9.63 15.53 13.68
N ALA A 248 -8.89 14.50 13.26
CA ALA A 248 -7.65 14.08 13.92
C ALA A 248 -6.42 14.93 13.52
N SER A 249 -6.55 15.85 12.56
CA SER A 249 -5.41 16.55 11.95
C SER A 249 -4.55 17.33 12.94
N GLY A 250 -5.14 17.88 14.02
CA GLY A 250 -4.38 18.55 15.07
C GLY A 250 -3.32 17.64 15.69
N ASP A 251 -3.75 16.46 16.13
CA ASP A 251 -2.88 15.47 16.78
C ASP A 251 -1.90 14.86 15.78
N LEU A 252 -2.37 14.51 14.57
CA LEU A 252 -1.51 13.90 13.53
C LEU A 252 -0.36 14.81 13.09
N LEU A 253 -0.52 16.12 13.21
CA LEU A 253 0.48 17.13 12.85
C LEU A 253 1.33 17.58 14.05
N ALA A 254 0.92 17.26 15.28
CA ALA A 254 1.57 17.75 16.49
C ALA A 254 3.06 17.36 16.55
N PRO A 255 3.48 16.10 16.29
CA PRO A 255 4.89 15.76 16.42
C PRO A 255 5.83 16.55 15.50
N TYR A 256 5.36 16.87 14.30
CA TYR A 256 6.13 17.68 13.35
C TYR A 256 6.24 19.13 13.82
N ARG A 257 5.13 19.74 14.27
CA ARG A 257 5.13 21.12 14.76
C ARG A 257 6.00 21.30 16.01
N GLU A 258 5.89 20.37 16.95
CA GLU A 258 6.68 20.41 18.18
C GLU A 258 8.18 20.26 17.86
N ALA A 259 8.55 19.34 16.97
CA ALA A 259 9.93 19.15 16.53
C ALA A 259 10.52 20.37 15.82
N GLU A 260 9.71 21.12 15.07
CA GLU A 260 10.14 22.35 14.39
C GLU A 260 10.38 23.51 15.39
N SER A 261 9.66 23.50 16.51
CA SER A 261 9.66 24.60 17.49
C SER A 261 10.66 24.47 18.64
N LEU A 262 11.22 23.27 18.87
CA LEU A 262 12.04 22.95 20.04
C LEU A 262 13.49 22.63 19.68
N SER A 263 14.42 22.92 20.59
CA SER A 263 15.80 22.42 20.46
C SER A 263 15.84 20.89 20.69
N PRO A 264 16.82 20.15 20.10
CA PRO A 264 16.89 18.69 20.21
C PRO A 264 16.94 18.15 21.65
N VAL A 265 17.41 18.97 22.60
CA VAL A 265 17.53 18.61 24.04
C VAL A 265 16.19 18.76 24.76
N GLU A 266 15.35 19.69 24.35
CA GLU A 266 14.04 19.98 24.97
C GLU A 266 12.92 19.10 24.41
N ALA A 267 13.15 18.47 23.26
CA ALA A 267 12.10 17.86 22.45
C ALA A 267 11.59 16.52 22.99
N GLY A 268 12.39 15.76 23.75
CA GLY A 268 12.10 14.34 24.06
C GLY A 268 10.76 14.08 24.75
N GLY A 269 10.46 14.80 25.83
CA GLY A 269 9.21 14.63 26.60
C GLY A 269 7.97 15.15 25.86
N VAL A 270 8.12 16.27 25.13
CA VAL A 270 7.02 16.89 24.36
C VAL A 270 6.67 16.03 23.14
N LEU A 271 7.68 15.53 22.42
CA LEU A 271 7.50 14.60 21.31
C LEU A 271 6.76 13.33 21.75
N ARG A 272 7.13 12.78 22.91
CA ARG A 272 6.46 11.58 23.45
C ARG A 272 4.96 11.81 23.64
N ALA A 273 4.57 12.91 24.29
CA ALA A 273 3.17 13.25 24.51
C ALA A 273 2.42 13.47 23.18
N ALA A 274 3.05 14.16 22.21
CA ALA A 274 2.49 14.36 20.88
C ALA A 274 2.29 13.03 20.13
N PHE A 275 3.19 12.06 20.30
CA PHE A 275 3.04 10.72 19.71
C PHE A 275 1.94 9.89 20.36
N ASP A 276 1.83 9.92 21.70
CA ASP A 276 0.77 9.19 22.40
C ASP A 276 -0.62 9.73 22.00
N ALA A 277 -0.74 11.05 21.83
CA ALA A 277 -1.94 11.68 21.28
C ALA A 277 -2.20 11.26 19.82
N THR A 278 -1.17 11.32 18.97
CA THR A 278 -1.23 10.87 17.56
C THR A 278 -1.74 9.44 17.46
N ALA A 279 -1.16 8.51 18.23
CA ALA A 279 -1.51 7.11 18.21
C ALA A 279 -2.94 6.86 18.70
N SER A 280 -3.34 7.50 19.79
CA SER A 280 -4.70 7.40 20.34
C SER A 280 -5.73 7.90 19.34
N SER A 281 -5.53 9.10 18.78
CA SER A 281 -6.44 9.70 17.80
C SER A 281 -6.54 8.88 16.52
N LEU A 282 -5.43 8.28 16.08
CA LEU A 282 -5.42 7.42 14.90
C LEU A 282 -6.17 6.10 15.13
N LEU A 283 -5.98 5.45 16.28
CA LEU A 283 -6.70 4.24 16.65
C LEU A 283 -8.20 4.51 16.84
N LEU A 284 -8.56 5.62 17.48
CA LEU A 284 -9.95 6.04 17.63
C LEU A 284 -10.60 6.37 16.28
N ALA A 285 -9.90 7.07 15.38
CA ALA A 285 -10.38 7.34 14.03
C ALA A 285 -10.59 6.04 13.24
N ALA A 286 -9.65 5.10 13.30
CA ALA A 286 -9.77 3.80 12.64
C ALA A 286 -10.96 2.98 13.20
N ALA A 287 -11.11 2.91 14.53
CA ALA A 287 -12.23 2.22 15.17
C ALA A 287 -13.58 2.88 14.82
N GLY A 288 -13.65 4.21 14.86
CA GLY A 288 -14.82 4.98 14.43
C GLY A 288 -15.20 4.70 12.97
N LEU A 289 -14.22 4.58 12.08
CA LEU A 289 -14.43 4.23 10.68
C LEU A 289 -14.93 2.80 10.49
N VAL A 290 -14.49 1.84 11.32
CA VAL A 290 -15.09 0.50 11.33
C VAL A 290 -16.57 0.57 11.72
N ILE A 291 -16.92 1.36 12.74
CA ILE A 291 -18.33 1.52 13.16
C ILE A 291 -19.16 2.17 12.06
N VAL A 292 -18.68 3.28 11.48
CA VAL A 292 -19.34 3.97 10.36
C VAL A 292 -19.49 3.04 9.17
N GLY A 293 -18.45 2.29 8.81
CA GLY A 293 -18.49 1.32 7.72
C GLY A 293 -19.53 0.22 7.96
N ALA A 294 -19.66 -0.27 9.20
CA ALA A 294 -20.67 -1.25 9.55
C ALA A 294 -22.10 -0.70 9.38
N LEU A 295 -22.34 0.55 9.81
CA LEU A 295 -23.61 1.24 9.60
C LEU A 295 -23.92 1.41 8.11
N MET A 296 -22.95 1.84 7.30
CA MET A 296 -23.12 1.99 5.85
C MET A 296 -23.46 0.68 5.16
N VAL A 297 -22.79 -0.42 5.55
CA VAL A 297 -23.05 -1.76 5.02
C VAL A 297 -24.44 -2.25 5.43
N TRP A 298 -24.85 -2.01 6.68
CA TRP A 298 -26.17 -2.38 7.19
C TRP A 298 -27.29 -1.65 6.43
N ILE A 299 -27.13 -0.34 6.21
CA ILE A 299 -28.07 0.48 5.42
C ILE A 299 -28.21 -0.08 3.99
N ASP A 300 -27.09 -0.32 3.31
CA ASP A 300 -27.04 -0.88 1.94
C ASP A 300 -27.75 -2.24 1.86
N GLY A 301 -27.53 -3.12 2.84
CA GLY A 301 -28.21 -4.40 2.96
C GLY A 301 -29.71 -4.28 3.20
N SER A 302 -30.15 -3.29 3.97
CA SER A 302 -31.57 -3.05 4.28
C SER A 302 -32.36 -2.58 3.05
N PHE A 303 -31.76 -1.73 2.20
CA PHE A 303 -32.37 -1.26 0.96
C PHE A 303 -32.55 -2.38 -0.07
N ARG A 304 -31.54 -3.25 -0.23
CA ARG A 304 -31.64 -4.39 -1.16
C ARG A 304 -32.79 -5.32 -0.83
N ARG A 305 -33.01 -5.62 0.46
CA ARG A 305 -34.12 -6.50 0.90
C ARG A 305 -35.50 -5.90 0.64
N ARG A 306 -35.64 -4.57 0.65
CA ARG A 306 -36.93 -3.88 0.38
C ARG A 306 -37.27 -3.80 -1.10
N CYS A 307 -36.26 -3.73 -1.98
CA CYS A 307 -36.47 -3.57 -3.43
C CYS A 307 -36.58 -4.88 -4.21
N THR A 308 -36.25 -6.02 -3.60
CA THR A 308 -36.57 -7.35 -4.14
C THR A 308 -37.80 -7.90 -3.41
N PRO A 309 -39.03 -7.68 -3.91
CA PRO A 309 -40.18 -8.43 -3.40
C PRO A 309 -39.94 -9.91 -3.66
N ALA A 310 -40.31 -10.74 -2.67
CA ALA A 310 -40.25 -12.19 -2.74
C ALA A 310 -41.16 -12.75 -3.84
#